data_AF-A0A7L2R6S0-F1
#
_entry.id   AF-A0A7L2R6S0-F1
#
_cell.length_a   1.000
_cell.length_b   1.000
_cell.length_c   1.000
_cell.angle_alpha   90.00
_cell.angle_beta   90.00
_cell.angle_gamma   90.00
#
_symmetry.space_group_name_H-M   'P 1'
#
loop_
_entity.id
_entity.type
_entity.pdbx_description
1 polymer ?
#
loop_
_entity_poly.entity_id
_entity_poly.type
_entity_poly.pdbx_seq_one_letter_code
_entity_poly.pdbx_strand_id
1 'polypeptide(L)'
;GHLLDEKFRMVDGLQSSAMAKRQGCEPSVFKRGIWNYIHCMFGIRYDDYDYAEVNQLLERMLKVYIKTVTCYPEKTNSEMFDRFWKQFKHSEKVHVNLLILEARMQAELLYALQAITQYMI
;
A
#
# COMPACT_ATOMS: atom_id res chain seq x y z
N GLY A 1 4.14 -2.56 20.74
CA GLY A 1 5.17 -1.70 20.15
C GLY A 1 6.08 -2.50 19.23
N HIS A 2 7.10 -3.16 19.77
CA HIS A 2 8.16 -3.81 18.99
C HIS A 2 7.69 -4.79 17.91
N LEU A 3 6.76 -5.71 18.22
CA LEU A 3 6.26 -6.67 17.20
C LEU A 3 5.52 -5.99 16.04
N LEU A 4 4.89 -4.82 16.26
CA LEU A 4 4.24 -4.07 15.19
C LEU A 4 5.28 -3.37 14.30
N ASP A 5 6.30 -2.76 14.91
CA ASP A 5 7.41 -2.15 14.17
C ASP A 5 8.18 -3.20 13.35
N GLU A 6 8.43 -4.38 13.93
CA GLU A 6 9.04 -5.50 13.22
C GLU A 6 8.17 -5.98 12.05
N LYS A 7 6.85 -6.09 12.23
CA LYS A 7 5.91 -6.46 11.16
C LYS A 7 5.92 -5.44 10.02
N PHE A 8 5.87 -4.14 10.32
CA PHE A 8 5.96 -3.09 9.31
C PHE A 8 7.28 -3.13 8.54
N ARG A 9 8.41 -3.25 9.25
CA ARG A 9 9.75 -3.38 8.64
C ARG A 9 9.90 -4.66 7.83
N MET A 10 9.30 -5.76 8.26
CA MET A 10 9.35 -7.03 7.54
C MET A 10 8.67 -6.89 6.18
N VAL A 11 7.48 -6.32 6.14
CA VAL A 11 6.73 -6.11 4.88
C VAL A 11 7.41 -5.07 3.99
N ASP A 12 7.92 -3.97 4.57
CA ASP A 12 8.74 -3.02 3.82
C ASP A 12 10.07 -3.64 3.34
N GLY A 13 10.63 -4.61 4.06
CA GLY A 13 11.83 -5.36 3.68
C GLY A 13 11.61 -6.42 2.60
N LEU A 14 10.37 -6.79 2.28
CA LEU A 14 10.10 -7.80 1.26
C LEU A 14 10.61 -7.33 -0.11
N GLN A 15 11.22 -8.26 -0.86
CA GLN A 15 11.76 -7.96 -2.17
C GLN A 15 10.64 -7.81 -3.20
N SER A 16 10.52 -6.61 -3.77
CA SER A 16 9.56 -6.27 -4.84
C SER A 16 10.26 -6.12 -6.20
N SER A 17 11.49 -6.63 -6.34
CA SER A 17 12.37 -6.39 -7.48
C SER A 17 11.77 -6.79 -8.83
N ALA A 18 11.12 -7.95 -8.89
CA ALA A 18 10.45 -8.41 -10.10
C ALA A 18 9.27 -7.51 -10.49
N MET A 19 8.49 -7.03 -9.52
CA MET A 19 7.32 -6.17 -9.76
C MET A 19 7.74 -4.77 -10.21
N ALA A 20 8.73 -4.20 -9.53
CA ALA A 20 9.25 -2.86 -9.81
C ALA A 20 9.94 -2.80 -11.18
N LYS A 21 10.74 -3.82 -11.52
CA LYS A 21 11.37 -3.94 -12.85
C LYS A 21 10.34 -3.92 -13.98
N ARG A 22 9.17 -4.58 -13.81
CA ARG A 22 8.10 -4.56 -14.81
C ARG A 22 7.43 -3.20 -14.95
N GLN A 23 7.33 -2.46 -13.85
CA GLN A 23 6.85 -1.08 -13.85
C GLN A 23 7.94 -0.06 -14.24
N GLY A 24 9.15 -0.49 -14.58
CA GLY A 24 10.25 0.39 -14.97
C GLY A 24 10.75 1.30 -13.85
N CYS A 25 10.62 0.89 -12.58
CA CYS A 25 11.03 1.67 -11.42
C CYS A 25 11.85 0.85 -10.42
N GLU A 26 12.49 1.55 -9.49
CA GLU A 26 13.22 0.92 -8.40
C GLU A 26 12.26 0.26 -7.38
N PRO A 27 12.66 -0.83 -6.71
CA PRO A 27 11.78 -1.56 -5.79
C PRO A 27 11.30 -0.74 -4.60
N SER A 28 12.12 0.18 -4.10
CA SER A 28 11.78 1.11 -3.03
C SER A 28 10.74 2.14 -3.50
N VAL A 29 10.91 2.70 -4.71
CA VAL A 29 9.98 3.67 -5.31
C VAL A 29 8.60 3.04 -5.50
N PHE A 30 8.56 1.80 -6.02
CA PHE A 30 7.31 1.08 -6.19
C PHE A 30 6.55 0.86 -4.88
N LYS A 31 7.24 0.35 -3.84
CA LYS A 31 6.64 0.15 -2.51
C LYS A 31 6.17 1.46 -1.90
N ARG A 32 7.00 2.50 -1.93
CA ARG A 32 6.67 3.84 -1.44
C ARG A 32 5.44 4.38 -2.16
N GLY A 33 5.32 4.18 -3.47
CA GLY A 33 4.15 4.60 -4.24
C GLY A 33 2.85 3.92 -3.81
N ILE A 34 2.86 2.60 -3.55
CA ILE A 34 1.70 1.89 -3.02
C ILE A 34 1.36 2.38 -1.61
N TRP A 35 2.36 2.47 -0.73
CA TRP A 35 2.18 2.88 0.66
C TRP A 35 1.60 4.29 0.77
N ASN A 36 2.18 5.24 0.03
CA ASN A 36 1.75 6.64 0.02
C ASN A 36 0.39 6.81 -0.65
N TYR A 37 0.07 6.01 -1.68
CA TYR A 37 -1.27 6.00 -2.26
C TYR A 37 -2.33 5.61 -1.23
N ILE A 38 -2.04 4.60 -0.42
CA ILE A 38 -2.95 4.13 0.64
C ILE A 38 -3.09 5.17 1.73
N HIS A 39 -1.99 5.68 2.26
CA HIS A 39 -1.99 6.75 3.25
C HIS A 39 -2.76 7.98 2.77
N CYS A 40 -2.63 8.34 1.49
CA CYS A 40 -3.39 9.44 0.90
C CYS A 40 -4.91 9.18 0.90
N MET A 41 -5.36 7.92 0.77
CA MET A 41 -6.78 7.59 0.90
C MET A 41 -7.31 7.79 2.32
N PHE A 42 -6.45 7.69 3.32
CA PHE A 42 -6.76 7.98 4.73
C PHE A 42 -6.52 9.45 5.11
N GLY A 43 -6.05 10.30 4.19
CA GLY A 43 -5.79 11.72 4.44
C GLY A 43 -4.39 12.05 4.96
N ILE A 44 -3.48 11.06 5.00
CA ILE A 44 -2.07 11.26 5.38
C ILE A 44 -1.26 11.62 4.13
N ARG A 45 -0.62 12.79 4.15
CA ARG A 45 0.23 13.29 3.06
C ARG A 45 1.66 13.48 3.53
N TYR A 46 2.61 13.02 2.71
CA TYR A 46 4.03 13.22 2.93
C TYR A 46 4.52 14.39 2.07
N ASP A 47 5.05 15.43 2.71
CA ASP A 47 5.46 16.67 2.03
C ASP A 47 6.66 16.49 1.11
N ASP A 48 7.48 15.47 1.37
CA ASP A 48 8.68 15.13 0.60
C ASP A 48 8.41 14.19 -0.58
N TYR A 49 7.14 13.91 -0.90
CA TYR A 49 6.75 12.94 -1.92
C TYR A 49 5.91 13.56 -3.05
N ASP A 50 6.36 13.38 -4.30
CA ASP A 50 5.58 13.79 -5.48
C ASP A 50 4.46 12.79 -5.79
N TYR A 51 3.23 13.17 -5.44
CA TYR A 51 2.05 12.34 -5.70
C TYR A 51 1.70 12.17 -7.19
N ALA A 52 2.32 12.94 -8.10
CA ALA A 52 2.23 12.66 -9.53
C ALA A 52 2.85 11.28 -9.88
N GLU A 53 3.88 10.84 -9.14
CA GLU A 53 4.53 9.54 -9.34
C GLU A 53 3.56 8.37 -9.19
N VAL A 54 2.56 8.46 -8.30
CA VAL A 54 1.55 7.41 -8.12
C VAL A 54 0.81 7.11 -9.42
N ASN A 55 0.54 8.14 -10.24
CA ASN A 55 -0.16 7.96 -11.50
C ASN A 55 0.73 7.33 -12.59
N GLN A 56 2.04 7.50 -12.49
CA GLN A 56 3.02 6.91 -13.40
C GLN A 56 3.30 5.45 -13.04
N LEU A 57 3.42 5.16 -11.74
CA LEU A 57 3.79 3.86 -11.20
C LEU A 57 2.61 2.86 -11.15
N LEU A 58 1.42 3.34 -10.77
CA LEU A 58 0.26 2.49 -10.52
C LEU A 58 -0.77 2.60 -11.64
N GLU A 59 -0.92 1.51 -12.39
CA GLU A 59 -1.95 1.35 -13.40
C GLU A 59 -3.35 1.59 -12.83
N ARG A 60 -4.28 2.06 -13.67
CA ARG A 60 -5.67 2.34 -13.24
C ARG A 60 -6.34 1.16 -12.56
N MET A 61 -6.21 -0.05 -13.12
CA MET A 61 -6.86 -1.25 -12.55
C MET A 61 -6.27 -1.65 -11.21
N LEU A 62 -4.96 -1.47 -11.04
CA LEU A 62 -4.30 -1.67 -9.75
C LEU A 62 -4.79 -0.66 -8.72
N LYS A 63 -4.91 0.62 -9.09
CA LYS A 63 -5.46 1.66 -8.18
C LYS A 63 -6.89 1.34 -7.74
N VAL A 64 -7.74 0.87 -8.66
CA VAL A 64 -9.10 0.41 -8.33
C VAL A 64 -9.05 -0.76 -7.36
N TYR A 65 -8.23 -1.77 -7.63
CA TYR A 65 -8.09 -2.92 -6.74
C TYR A 65 -7.58 -2.52 -5.35
N ILE A 66 -6.49 -1.74 -5.27
CA ILE A 66 -5.95 -1.23 -4.00
C ILE A 66 -7.03 -0.47 -3.23
N LYS A 67 -7.74 0.46 -3.87
CA LYS A 67 -8.81 1.23 -3.23
C LYS A 67 -9.96 0.35 -2.73
N THR A 68 -10.38 -0.64 -3.52
CA THR A 68 -11.43 -1.57 -3.11
C THR A 68 -11.00 -2.41 -1.92
N VAL A 69 -9.84 -3.06 -1.98
CA VAL A 69 -9.35 -3.89 -0.86
C VAL A 69 -9.10 -3.06 0.40
N THR A 70 -8.63 -1.81 0.24
CA THR A 70 -8.36 -0.91 1.37
C THR A 70 -9.65 -0.42 2.01
N CYS A 71 -10.61 0.08 1.23
CA CYS A 71 -11.75 0.86 1.75
C CYS A 71 -13.09 0.12 1.72
N TYR A 72 -13.25 -0.86 0.83
CA TYR A 72 -14.50 -1.62 0.61
C TYR A 72 -14.18 -3.11 0.34
N PRO A 73 -13.44 -3.79 1.24
CA PRO A 73 -12.96 -5.15 0.99
C PRO A 73 -14.09 -6.13 0.66
N GLU A 74 -15.30 -5.91 1.19
CA GLU A 74 -16.52 -6.69 0.92
C GLU A 74 -16.97 -6.64 -0.54
N LYS A 75 -16.50 -5.67 -1.32
CA LYS A 75 -16.78 -5.53 -2.76
C LYS A 75 -15.70 -6.15 -3.66
N THR A 76 -14.68 -6.77 -3.06
CA THR A 76 -13.63 -7.46 -3.81
C THR A 76 -14.20 -8.74 -4.42
N ASN A 77 -13.88 -9.01 -5.68
CA ASN A 77 -14.28 -10.25 -6.36
C ASN A 77 -13.10 -10.82 -7.18
N SER A 78 -13.22 -12.10 -7.57
CA SER A 78 -12.18 -12.80 -8.33
C SER A 78 -11.85 -12.08 -9.64
N GLU A 79 -12.86 -11.55 -10.33
CA GLU A 79 -12.65 -10.85 -11.59
C GLU A 79 -11.75 -9.61 -11.42
N MET A 80 -11.96 -8.84 -10.34
CA MET A 80 -11.09 -7.71 -10.02
C MET A 80 -9.66 -8.16 -9.76
N PHE A 81 -9.49 -9.27 -9.02
CA PHE A 81 -8.17 -9.87 -8.78
C PHE A 81 -7.48 -10.29 -10.08
N ASP A 82 -8.23 -10.86 -11.03
CA ASP A 82 -7.70 -11.36 -12.31
C ASP A 82 -7.43 -10.24 -13.32
N ARG A 83 -8.16 -9.12 -13.24
CA ARG A 83 -8.08 -8.02 -14.22
C ARG A 83 -6.81 -7.19 -14.14
N PHE A 84 -6.25 -6.94 -12.94
CA PHE A 84 -4.99 -6.22 -12.82
C PHE A 84 -3.80 -7.16 -12.97
N TRP A 85 -2.72 -6.67 -13.59
CA TRP A 85 -1.43 -7.39 -13.65
C TRP A 85 -1.55 -8.86 -14.10
N LYS A 86 -2.20 -9.08 -15.23
CA LYS A 86 -2.45 -10.43 -15.78
C LYS A 86 -1.18 -11.27 -15.97
N GLN A 87 -0.03 -10.63 -16.16
CA GLN A 87 1.27 -11.28 -16.36
C GLN A 87 2.06 -11.51 -15.05
N PHE A 88 1.51 -11.10 -13.92
CA PHE A 88 2.14 -11.26 -12.61
C PHE A 88 1.68 -12.55 -11.96
N LYS A 89 2.60 -13.16 -11.19
CA LYS A 89 2.34 -14.35 -10.38
C LYS A 89 1.35 -14.01 -9.27
N HIS A 90 0.56 -15.00 -8.84
CA HIS A 90 -0.32 -14.82 -7.68
C HIS A 90 0.45 -14.41 -6.42
N SER A 91 1.69 -14.90 -6.23
CA SER A 91 2.54 -14.49 -5.12
C SER A 91 2.89 -12.99 -5.15
N GLU A 92 3.06 -12.40 -6.34
CA GLU A 92 3.29 -10.96 -6.51
C GLU A 92 2.01 -10.16 -6.18
N LYS A 93 0.83 -10.68 -6.55
CA LYS A 93 -0.45 -10.08 -6.16
C LYS A 93 -0.70 -10.16 -4.64
N VAL A 94 -0.35 -11.27 -4.00
CA VAL A 94 -0.41 -11.42 -2.54
C VAL A 94 0.57 -10.48 -1.85
N HIS A 95 1.76 -10.28 -2.39
CA HIS A 95 2.72 -9.30 -1.85
C HIS A 95 2.10 -7.90 -1.78
N VAL A 96 1.35 -7.48 -2.79
CA VAL A 96 0.64 -6.19 -2.72
C VAL A 96 -0.44 -6.16 -1.66
N ASN A 97 -1.12 -7.28 -1.39
CA ASN A 97 -2.06 -7.35 -0.27
C ASN A 97 -1.37 -7.20 1.09
N LEU A 98 -0.13 -7.68 1.25
CA LEU A 98 0.66 -7.42 2.46
C LEU A 98 0.95 -5.93 2.62
N LEU A 99 1.40 -5.25 1.55
CA LEU A 99 1.59 -3.80 1.56
C LEU A 99 0.30 -3.06 1.89
N ILE A 100 -0.84 -3.51 1.33
CA ILE A 100 -2.14 -2.90 1.59
C ILE A 100 -2.53 -2.99 3.06
N LEU A 101 -2.44 -4.20 3.63
CA LEU A 101 -2.82 -4.44 5.02
C LEU A 101 -1.97 -3.62 5.99
N GLU A 102 -0.65 -3.61 5.80
CA GLU A 102 0.25 -2.90 6.70
C GLU A 102 0.11 -1.38 6.61
N ALA A 103 0.03 -0.82 5.40
CA ALA A 103 -0.16 0.62 5.22
C ALA A 103 -1.51 1.09 5.80
N ARG A 104 -2.57 0.30 5.60
CA ARG A 104 -3.88 0.57 6.19
C ARG A 104 -3.81 0.56 7.73
N MET A 105 -3.24 -0.50 8.31
CA MET A 105 -3.14 -0.65 9.75
C MET A 105 -2.29 0.47 10.37
N GLN A 106 -1.19 0.86 9.71
CA GLN A 106 -0.35 1.96 10.16
C GLN A 106 -1.14 3.29 10.19
N ALA A 107 -1.87 3.62 9.13
CA ALA A 107 -2.67 4.83 9.07
C ALA A 107 -3.74 4.89 10.19
N GLU A 108 -4.49 3.80 10.37
CA GLU A 108 -5.53 3.70 11.41
C GLU A 108 -4.92 3.83 12.82
N LEU A 109 -3.80 3.17 13.08
CA LEU A 109 -3.09 3.26 14.36
C LEU A 109 -2.56 4.67 14.63
N LEU A 110 -2.01 5.35 13.62
CA LEU A 110 -1.51 6.71 13.76
C LEU A 110 -2.61 7.67 14.22
N TYR A 111 -3.80 7.60 13.60
CA TYR A 111 -4.94 8.42 14.02
C TYR A 111 -5.41 8.10 15.45
N ALA A 112 -5.53 6.80 15.79
CA ALA A 112 -5.94 6.39 17.12
C ALA A 112 -4.94 6.84 18.21
N LEU A 113 -3.65 6.68 17.96
CA LEU A 113 -2.59 7.10 18.88
C LEU A 113 -2.49 8.62 19.00
N GLN A 114 -2.70 9.36 17.90
CA GLN A 114 -2.77 10.81 17.94
C GLN A 114 -3.92 11.28 18.83
N ALA A 115 -5.11 10.69 18.71
CA ALA A 115 -6.26 11.04 19.53
C ALA A 115 -6.00 10.75 21.03
N ILE A 116 -5.38 9.61 21.36
CA ILE A 116 -4.98 9.29 22.74
C ILE A 116 -3.98 10.33 23.26
N THR A 117 -2.98 10.67 22.45
CA THR A 117 -1.95 11.65 22.84
C THR A 117 -2.56 13.03 23.09
N GLN A 118 -3.50 13.46 22.25
CA GLN A 118 -4.23 14.73 22.41
C GLN A 118 -5.15 14.75 23.63
N TYR A 119 -5.65 13.58 24.06
CA TYR A 119 -6.46 13.49 25.29
C TYR A 119 -5.58 13.52 26.56
N MET A 120 -4.36 12.97 26.47
CA MET A 120 -3.44 12.89 27.60
C MET A 120 -2.69 14.21 27.90
N ILE A 121 -2.64 15.13 26.92
CA ILE A 121 -2.00 16.45 27.03
C ILE A 121 -3.10 17.50 27.26
#